data_AF-A0A090X325-F1
#
_entry.id   AF-A0A090X325-F1
#
_cell.length_a   1.000
_cell.length_b   1.000
_cell.length_c   1.000
_cell.angle_alpha   90.00
_cell.angle_beta   90.00
_cell.angle_gamma   90.00
#
_symmetry.space_group_name_H-M   'P 1'
#
loop_
_entity.id
_entity.type
_entity.pdbx_description
1 polymer ?
#
loop_
_entity_poly.entity_id
_entity_poly.type
_entity_poly.pdbx_seq_one_letter_code
_entity_poly.pdbx_strand_id
1 'polypeptide(L)'
;MVGEDFDAKKLNTLKHVIGDNPIVVYCSVGIRSEDYGEKALQAGFKNIFNLYGSIFSWKDAGYSLVDSNDMATERVHVFSKEWEKYLKTGEKVY
;
A
#
# COMPACT_ATOMS: atom_id res chain seq x y z
N MET A 1 -2.04 -0.71 10.96
CA MET A 1 -1.35 -1.78 11.73
C MET A 1 -2.29 -2.97 11.89
N VAL A 2 -1.82 -4.16 12.28
CA VAL A 2 -2.68 -5.37 12.45
C VAL A 2 -3.95 -4.99 13.22
N GLY A 3 -5.12 -5.19 12.61
CA GLY A 3 -6.41 -4.82 13.20
C GLY A 3 -6.98 -3.45 12.80
N GLU A 4 -6.34 -2.69 11.89
CA GLU A 4 -7.04 -1.60 11.21
C GLU A 4 -8.08 -2.19 10.26
N ASP A 5 -9.35 -2.05 10.62
CA ASP A 5 -10.44 -2.32 9.70
C ASP A 5 -10.53 -1.24 8.64
N PHE A 6 -10.81 -1.68 7.42
CA PHE A 6 -11.15 -0.79 6.32
C PHE A 6 -12.42 0.00 6.68
N ASP A 7 -12.26 1.29 6.96
CA ASP A 7 -13.40 2.17 7.25
C ASP A 7 -13.91 2.82 5.97
N ALA A 8 -14.90 2.17 5.34
CA ALA A 8 -15.57 2.67 4.15
C ALA A 8 -16.18 4.07 4.35
N LYS A 9 -16.57 4.45 5.59
CA LYS A 9 -17.15 5.77 5.87
C LYS A 9 -16.12 6.87 5.74
N LYS A 10 -14.88 6.63 6.17
CA LYS A 10 -13.76 7.58 5.97
C LYS A 10 -13.42 7.75 4.51
N LEU A 11 -13.51 6.70 3.70
CA LEU A 11 -13.27 6.84 2.26
C LEU A 11 -14.36 7.65 1.58
N ASN A 12 -15.62 7.47 1.94
CA ASN A 12 -16.73 8.21 1.34
C ASN A 12 -16.58 9.75 1.45
N THR A 13 -15.90 10.26 2.48
CA THR A 13 -15.62 11.71 2.59
C THR A 13 -14.62 12.19 1.53
N LEU A 14 -13.77 11.30 1.03
CA LEU A 14 -12.78 11.58 -0.02
C LEU A 14 -13.34 11.40 -1.43
N LYS A 15 -14.54 10.84 -1.59
CA LYS A 15 -15.12 10.53 -2.92
C LYS A 15 -15.25 11.77 -3.81
N HIS A 16 -15.62 12.90 -3.24
CA HIS A 16 -15.66 14.19 -3.95
C HIS A 16 -14.27 14.65 -4.41
N VAL A 17 -13.26 14.43 -3.58
CA VAL A 17 -11.89 14.92 -3.80
C VAL A 17 -11.17 14.05 -4.84
N ILE A 18 -11.34 12.73 -4.74
CA ILE A 18 -10.68 11.77 -5.63
C ILE A 18 -11.37 11.73 -7.00
N GLY A 19 -12.70 11.87 -7.06
CA GLY A 19 -13.44 11.82 -8.32
C GLY A 19 -13.19 10.52 -9.08
N ASP A 20 -12.87 10.63 -10.38
CA ASP A 20 -12.54 9.50 -11.26
C ASP A 20 -11.01 9.29 -11.41
N ASN A 21 -10.18 9.93 -10.58
CA ASN A 21 -8.74 9.75 -10.67
C ASN A 21 -8.34 8.28 -10.37
N PRO A 22 -7.30 7.74 -11.05
CA PRO A 22 -6.75 6.43 -10.72
C PRO A 22 -6.29 6.35 -9.27
N ILE A 23 -6.71 5.29 -8.57
CA ILE A 23 -6.32 5.01 -7.19
C ILE A 23 -5.41 3.78 -7.21
N VAL A 24 -4.17 3.94 -6.73
CA VAL A 24 -3.25 2.80 -6.55
C VAL A 24 -3.21 2.44 -5.08
N VAL A 25 -3.53 1.20 -4.75
CA VAL A 25 -3.43 0.65 -3.39
C VAL A 25 -2.22 -0.26 -3.28
N TYR A 26 -1.55 -0.22 -2.13
CA TYR A 26 -0.39 -1.06 -1.86
C TYR A 26 -0.29 -1.41 -0.38
N CYS A 27 0.39 -2.51 -0.07
CA CYS A 27 0.79 -2.86 1.29
C CYS A 27 2.25 -3.32 1.30
N SER A 28 2.57 -4.41 2.01
CA SER A 28 3.91 -5.02 1.95
C SER A 28 4.09 -5.84 0.66
N VAL A 29 3.16 -6.78 0.42
CA VAL A 29 3.26 -7.80 -0.65
C VAL A 29 2.05 -7.88 -1.60
N GLY A 30 0.99 -7.10 -1.35
CA GLY A 30 -0.20 -7.02 -2.22
C GLY A 30 -1.49 -7.64 -1.67
N ILE A 31 -1.42 -8.51 -0.66
CA ILE A 31 -2.58 -9.28 -0.16
C ILE A 31 -3.59 -8.39 0.57
N ARG A 32 -3.14 -7.55 1.53
CA ARG A 32 -4.04 -6.68 2.30
C ARG A 32 -4.62 -5.55 1.44
N SER A 33 -3.83 -5.04 0.51
CA SER A 33 -4.27 -3.97 -0.39
C SER A 33 -5.29 -4.46 -1.42
N GLU A 34 -5.25 -5.74 -1.80
CA GLU A 34 -6.29 -6.37 -2.62
C GLU A 34 -7.64 -6.35 -1.91
N ASP A 35 -7.73 -6.87 -0.69
CA ASP A 35 -8.96 -6.87 0.12
C ASP A 35 -9.53 -5.45 0.29
N TYR A 36 -8.67 -4.46 0.57
CA TYR A 36 -9.13 -3.07 0.69
C TYR A 36 -9.54 -2.46 -0.65
N GLY A 37 -8.86 -2.83 -1.75
CA GLY A 37 -9.24 -2.43 -3.10
C GLY A 37 -10.63 -2.95 -3.46
N GLU A 38 -10.93 -4.20 -3.16
CA GLU A 38 -12.26 -4.79 -3.36
C GLU A 38 -13.34 -4.08 -2.55
N LYS A 39 -13.07 -3.82 -1.26
CA LYS A 39 -14.01 -3.07 -0.41
C LYS A 39 -14.24 -1.65 -0.90
N ALA A 40 -13.21 -0.99 -1.44
CA ALA A 40 -13.34 0.33 -2.04
C ALA A 40 -14.18 0.29 -3.33
N LEU A 41 -14.00 -0.73 -4.18
CA LEU A 41 -14.87 -0.95 -5.35
C LEU A 41 -16.33 -1.15 -4.92
N GLN A 42 -16.57 -1.96 -3.88
CA GLN A 42 -17.92 -2.17 -3.32
C GLN A 42 -18.54 -0.89 -2.74
N ALA A 43 -17.72 0.02 -2.20
CA ALA A 43 -18.15 1.35 -1.75
C ALA A 43 -18.39 2.35 -2.92
N GLY A 44 -18.19 1.92 -4.16
CA GLY A 44 -18.47 2.70 -5.37
C GLY A 44 -17.35 3.67 -5.76
N PHE A 45 -16.11 3.40 -5.34
CA PHE A 45 -14.93 3.97 -5.97
C PHE A 45 -14.67 3.29 -7.32
N LYS A 46 -14.00 3.99 -8.22
CA LYS A 46 -13.65 3.51 -9.56
C LYS A 46 -12.15 3.60 -9.77
N ASN A 47 -11.66 2.96 -10.84
CA ASN A 47 -10.27 3.06 -11.28
C ASN A 47 -9.27 2.67 -10.17
N ILE A 48 -9.54 1.57 -9.47
CA ILE A 48 -8.70 1.07 -8.38
C ILE A 48 -7.75 0.00 -8.92
N PHE A 49 -6.46 0.17 -8.65
CA PHE A 49 -5.39 -0.71 -9.10
C PHE A 49 -4.56 -1.16 -7.91
N ASN A 50 -4.39 -2.48 -7.74
CA ASN A 50 -3.47 -3.02 -6.75
C ASN A 50 -2.04 -3.01 -7.32
N LEU A 51 -1.10 -2.39 -6.61
CA LEU A 51 0.30 -2.39 -7.02
C LEU A 51 0.87 -3.80 -6.91
N TYR A 52 1.18 -4.40 -8.06
CA TYR A 52 1.72 -5.75 -8.14
C TYR A 52 2.98 -5.91 -7.29
N GLY A 53 2.95 -6.87 -6.35
CA GLY A 53 4.02 -7.11 -5.39
C GLY A 53 4.28 -5.98 -4.39
N SER A 54 3.48 -4.90 -4.44
CA SER A 54 3.44 -3.78 -3.52
C SER A 54 4.80 -3.14 -3.23
N ILE A 55 5.00 -2.56 -2.03
CA ILE A 55 6.20 -1.79 -1.72
C ILE A 55 7.48 -2.63 -1.78
N PHE A 56 7.39 -3.95 -1.56
CA PHE A 56 8.56 -4.82 -1.69
C PHE A 56 9.03 -4.90 -3.15
N SER A 57 8.11 -5.19 -4.08
CA SER A 57 8.47 -5.23 -5.50
C SER A 57 8.83 -3.86 -6.07
N TRP A 58 8.22 -2.80 -5.55
CA TRP A 58 8.63 -1.43 -5.87
C TRP A 58 10.10 -1.19 -5.49
N LYS A 59 10.47 -1.54 -4.26
CA LYS A 59 11.85 -1.35 -3.80
C LYS A 59 12.83 -2.27 -4.54
N ASP A 60 12.46 -3.53 -4.76
CA ASP A 60 13.27 -4.52 -5.48
C ASP A 60 13.48 -4.18 -6.96
N ALA A 61 12.58 -3.38 -7.55
CA ALA A 61 12.75 -2.82 -8.89
C ALA A 61 13.70 -1.60 -8.93
N GLY A 62 14.24 -1.17 -7.78
CA GLY A 62 15.18 -0.05 -7.68
C GLY A 62 14.53 1.33 -7.61
N TYR A 63 13.21 1.40 -7.42
CA TYR A 63 12.53 2.69 -7.28
C TYR A 63 12.81 3.32 -5.91
N SER A 64 12.77 4.66 -5.88
CA SER A 64 13.01 5.44 -4.67
C SER A 64 11.86 5.33 -3.67
N LEU A 65 12.20 5.44 -2.39
CA LEU A 65 11.27 5.59 -1.28
C LEU A 65 11.60 6.86 -0.52
N VAL A 66 10.59 7.42 0.13
CA VAL A 66 10.74 8.54 1.06
C VAL A 66 10.19 8.17 2.43
N ASP A 67 10.75 8.77 3.48
CA ASP A 67 10.23 8.66 4.84
C ASP A 67 9.12 9.71 5.11
N SER A 68 8.68 9.82 6.36
CA SER A 68 7.64 10.78 6.76
C SER A 68 8.05 12.25 6.67
N ASN A 69 9.33 12.54 6.45
CA ASN A 69 9.88 13.88 6.26
C ASN A 69 10.22 14.16 4.79
N ASP A 70 9.70 13.35 3.87
CA ASP A 70 9.99 13.38 2.43
C ASP A 70 11.48 13.17 2.10
N MET A 71 12.25 12.57 3.03
CA MET A 71 13.67 12.29 2.82
C MET A 71 13.84 10.90 2.21
N ALA A 72 14.76 10.78 1.24
CA ALA A 72 15.08 9.51 0.62
C ALA A 72 15.46 8.46 1.68
N THR A 73 14.88 7.26 1.57
CA THR A 73 15.10 6.19 2.56
C THR A 73 15.26 4.83 1.88
N GLU A 74 16.04 3.97 2.52
CA GLU A 74 16.17 2.56 2.15
C GLU A 74 15.32 1.65 3.03
N ARG A 75 14.72 2.20 4.10
CA ARG A 75 14.01 1.44 5.12
C ARG A 75 12.64 1.00 4.64
N VAL A 76 12.35 -0.29 4.76
CA VAL A 76 11.06 -0.90 4.43
C VAL A 76 10.55 -1.71 5.61
N HIS A 77 9.35 -1.39 6.08
CA HIS A 77 8.71 -2.16 7.15
C HIS A 77 8.24 -3.52 6.64
N VAL A 78 8.86 -4.59 7.15
CA VAL A 78 8.63 -5.95 6.64
C VAL A 78 7.43 -6.66 7.26
N PHE A 79 6.70 -5.98 8.16
CA PHE A 79 5.54 -6.48 8.90
C PHE A 79 5.85 -7.62 9.88
N SER A 80 6.49 -8.71 9.44
CA SER A 80 6.95 -9.78 10.32
C SER A 80 8.18 -10.51 9.74
N LYS A 81 8.82 -11.30 10.60
CA LYS A 81 9.97 -12.15 10.25
C LYS A 81 9.65 -13.11 9.10
N GLU A 82 8.42 -13.60 9.01
CA GLU A 82 7.99 -14.55 7.98
C GLU A 82 7.91 -13.91 6.59
N TRP A 83 7.51 -12.63 6.54
CA TRP A 83 7.36 -11.89 5.28
C TRP A 83 8.67 -11.22 4.84
N GLU A 84 9.64 -11.04 5.73
CA GLU A 84 10.90 -10.35 5.42
C GLU A 84 11.69 -11.01 4.27
N LYS A 85 11.51 -12.32 4.05
CA LYS A 85 12.19 -13.09 2.99
C LYS A 85 11.79 -12.67 1.58
N TYR A 86 10.64 -12.00 1.42
CA TYR A 86 10.15 -11.57 0.11
C TYR A 86 10.74 -10.22 -0.33
N LEU A 87 11.28 -9.43 0.61
CA LEU A 87 12.03 -8.21 0.28
C LEU A 87 13.49 -8.59 -0.01
N LYS A 88 13.94 -8.35 -1.24
CA LYS A 88 15.29 -8.71 -1.71
C LYS A 88 16.30 -7.57 -1.54
N THR A 89 15.82 -6.32 -1.48
CA THR A 89 16.63 -5.10 -1.42
C THR A 89 16.15 -4.14 -0.33
N GLY A 90 16.92 -3.10 -0.02
CA GLY A 90 16.59 -2.15 1.06
C GLY A 90 16.87 -2.66 2.47
N GLU A 91 16.71 -1.77 3.44
CA GLU A 91 16.92 -2.03 4.87
C GLU A 91 15.62 -2.51 5.53
N LYS A 92 15.63 -3.73 6.07
CA LYS A 92 14.45 -4.33 6.71
C LYS A 92 14.23 -3.73 8.09
N VAL A 93 13.07 -3.12 8.31
CA VAL A 93 12.66 -2.61 9.64
C VAL A 93 11.35 -3.24 10.09
N TYR A 94 11.10 -3.23 11.40
CA TYR A 94 10.01 -3.92 12.07
C TYR A 94 9.18 -2.96 12.90
#